data_AF-A0A4S3TJ29-F1
#
_entry.id   AF-A0A4S3TJ29-F1
#
_cell.length_a   1.000
_cell.length_b   1.000
_cell.length_c   1.000
_cell.angle_alpha   90.00
_cell.angle_beta   90.00
_cell.angle_gamma   90.00
#
_symmetry.space_group_name_H-M   'P 1'
#
loop_
_entity.id
_entity.type
_entity.pdbx_description
1 polymer ?
#
loop_
_entity_poly.entity_id
_entity_poly.type
_entity_poly.pdbx_seq_one_letter_code
_entity_poly.pdbx_strand_id
1 'polypeptide(L)'
;MPDRHPLVRLETLALIGVGGFAGANLRYFAMGIVPEDLAILLVNVVGCAVLGFLVYEAQYTGLVDRQSRLVFTTGFLSSLTTYSGFALGIAEAGSLAVALAIVAGNYGLGFVGVLLGRLVAGRLRGEPS
;
A
#
# COMPACT_ATOMS: atom_id res chain seq x y z
N MET A 1 -12.88 14.17 -25.21
CA MET A 1 -11.79 14.10 -24.22
C MET A 1 -11.33 15.52 -23.99
N PRO A 2 -11.60 16.17 -22.85
CA PRO A 2 -11.11 17.53 -22.64
C PRO A 2 -9.59 17.48 -22.49
N ASP A 3 -8.91 18.33 -23.26
CA ASP A 3 -7.46 18.50 -23.25
C ASP A 3 -6.99 18.83 -21.83
N ARG A 4 -6.54 17.82 -21.10
CA ARG A 4 -5.92 18.02 -19.79
C ARG A 4 -4.57 18.68 -20.02
N HIS A 5 -4.52 19.99 -19.73
CA HIS A 5 -3.38 20.87 -19.84
C HIS A 5 -2.09 20.19 -19.33
N PRO A 6 -0.95 20.31 -20.04
CA PRO A 6 0.31 19.63 -19.69
C PRO A 6 0.75 19.88 -18.24
N LEU A 7 0.40 21.04 -17.68
CA LEU A 7 0.66 21.41 -16.28
C LEU A 7 -0.01 20.45 -15.28
N VAL A 8 -1.25 20.02 -15.53
CA VAL A 8 -1.98 19.06 -14.66
C VAL A 8 -1.28 17.71 -14.65
N ARG A 9 -0.66 17.31 -15.76
CA ARG A 9 0.13 16.07 -15.84
C ARG A 9 1.41 16.19 -15.02
N LEU A 10 2.12 17.32 -15.15
CA LEU A 10 3.36 17.56 -14.41
C LEU A 10 3.09 17.63 -12.91
N GLU A 11 2.03 18.31 -12.50
CA GLU A 11 1.56 18.36 -11.10
C GLU A 11 1.29 16.95 -10.57
N THR A 12 0.55 16.14 -11.32
CA THR A 12 0.26 14.75 -10.93
C THR A 12 1.54 13.93 -10.77
N LEU A 13 2.51 14.06 -11.69
CA LEU A 13 3.80 13.37 -11.59
C LEU A 13 4.60 13.82 -10.36
N ALA A 14 4.63 15.12 -10.08
CA ALA A 14 5.30 15.67 -8.90
C ALA A 14 4.67 15.13 -7.61
N LEU A 15 3.33 15.09 -7.53
CA LEU A 15 2.63 14.56 -6.37
C LEU A 15 2.86 13.06 -6.18
N ILE A 16 2.87 12.26 -7.27
CA ILE A 16 3.27 10.84 -7.20
C ILE A 16 4.70 10.72 -6.65
N GLY A 17 5.63 11.57 -7.11
CA GLY A 17 7.01 11.61 -6.62
C GLY A 17 7.10 11.93 -5.13
N VAL A 18 6.33 12.91 -4.65
CA VAL A 18 6.24 13.25 -3.22
C VAL A 18 5.67 12.08 -2.41
N GLY A 19 4.59 11.45 -2.90
CA GLY A 19 4.03 10.25 -2.29
C GLY A 19 5.07 9.13 -2.19
N GLY A 20 5.79 8.87 -3.29
CA GLY A 20 6.83 7.85 -3.33
C GLY A 20 7.99 8.12 -2.38
N PHE A 21 8.47 9.37 -2.33
CA PHE A 21 9.46 9.81 -1.35
C PHE A 21 8.98 9.55 0.08
N ALA A 22 7.77 9.97 0.43
CA ALA A 22 7.22 9.76 1.77
C ALA A 22 7.08 8.25 2.11
N GLY A 23 6.57 7.45 1.18
CA GLY A 23 6.40 6.01 1.38
C GLY A 23 7.73 5.27 1.58
N ALA A 24 8.74 5.56 0.76
CA ALA A 24 10.05 4.96 0.88
C ALA A 24 10.73 5.32 2.21
N ASN A 25 10.66 6.58 2.64
CA ASN A 25 11.22 7.01 3.92
C ASN A 25 10.49 6.39 5.11
N LEU A 26 9.16 6.28 5.06
CA LEU A 26 8.40 5.61 6.13
C LEU A 26 8.79 4.13 6.25
N ARG A 27 8.95 3.41 5.13
CA ARG A 27 9.46 2.05 5.14
C ARG A 27 10.85 1.98 5.77
N TYR A 28 11.75 2.87 5.37
CA TYR A 28 13.11 2.94 5.92
C TYR A 28 13.08 3.16 7.45
N PHE A 29 12.26 4.08 7.95
CA PHE A 29 12.11 4.29 9.38
C PHE A 29 11.54 3.07 10.11
N ALA A 30 10.57 2.36 9.51
CA ALA A 30 10.03 1.14 10.10
C ALA A 30 11.11 0.06 10.31
N MET A 31 12.04 -0.07 9.34
CA MET A 31 13.19 -0.98 9.44
C MET A 31 14.17 -0.60 10.56
N GLY A 32 14.15 0.64 11.02
CA GLY A 32 14.96 1.10 12.16
C GLY A 32 14.31 0.90 13.54
N ILE A 33 13.03 0.51 13.60
CA ILE A 33 12.27 0.39 14.86
C ILE A 33 12.11 -1.08 15.28
N VAL A 34 11.90 -1.97 14.29
CA VAL A 34 11.70 -3.41 14.51
C VAL A 34 12.63 -4.21 13.59
N PRO A 35 12.84 -5.52 13.83
CA PRO A 35 13.65 -6.34 12.93
C PRO A 35 13.18 -6.24 11.48
N GLU A 36 14.13 -6.21 10.54
CA GLU A 36 13.88 -5.89 9.13
C GLU A 36 12.78 -6.75 8.49
N ASP A 37 12.82 -8.07 8.71
CA ASP A 37 11.80 -9.00 8.19
C ASP A 37 10.38 -8.66 8.68
N LEU A 38 10.26 -8.27 9.96
CA LEU A 38 9.00 -7.87 10.56
C LEU A 38 8.57 -6.49 10.04
N ALA A 39 9.49 -5.56 9.87
CA ALA A 39 9.20 -4.26 9.28
C ALA A 39 8.65 -4.41 7.86
N ILE A 40 9.30 -5.23 7.02
CA ILE A 40 8.86 -5.53 5.64
C ILE A 40 7.47 -6.15 5.65
N LEU A 41 7.21 -7.14 6.50
CA LEU A 41 5.90 -7.75 6.63
C LEU A 41 4.84 -6.69 7.03
N LEU A 42 5.12 -5.88 8.04
CA LEU A 42 4.19 -4.85 8.53
C LEU A 42 3.86 -3.82 7.46
N VAL A 43 4.85 -3.25 6.78
CA VAL A 43 4.61 -2.25 5.74
C VAL A 43 3.83 -2.85 4.57
N ASN A 44 4.10 -4.10 4.19
CA ASN A 44 3.36 -4.81 3.15
C ASN A 44 1.90 -5.04 3.56
N VAL A 45 1.65 -5.53 4.77
CA VAL A 45 0.29 -5.81 5.28
C VAL A 45 -0.52 -4.52 5.44
N VAL A 46 0.07 -3.47 6.02
CA VAL A 46 -0.57 -2.16 6.13
C VAL A 46 -0.84 -1.60 4.74
N GLY A 47 0.11 -1.69 3.83
CA GLY A 47 -0.05 -1.23 2.46
C GLY A 47 -1.18 -1.96 1.73
N CYS A 48 -1.29 -3.28 1.88
CA CYS A 48 -2.40 -4.07 1.37
C CYS A 48 -3.75 -3.63 1.96
N ALA A 49 -3.82 -3.34 3.26
CA ALA A 49 -5.05 -2.88 3.91
C ALA A 49 -5.51 -1.50 3.40
N VAL A 50 -4.57 -0.55 3.33
CA VAL A 50 -4.87 0.80 2.82
C VAL A 50 -5.22 0.75 1.33
N LEU A 51 -4.51 -0.06 0.53
CA LEU A 51 -4.83 -0.27 -0.88
C LEU A 51 -6.24 -0.86 -1.04
N GLY A 52 -6.58 -1.90 -0.28
CA GLY A 52 -7.91 -2.50 -0.26
C GLY A 52 -8.99 -1.47 0.06
N PHE A 53 -8.79 -0.67 1.12
CA PHE A 53 -9.69 0.43 1.44
C PHE A 53 -9.87 1.39 0.26
N LEU A 54 -8.79 1.94 -0.32
CA LEU A 54 -8.86 2.91 -1.42
C LEU A 54 -9.54 2.37 -2.68
N VAL A 55 -9.33 1.08 -3.00
CA VAL A 55 -9.96 0.44 -4.15
C VAL A 55 -11.45 0.27 -3.95
N TYR A 56 -11.88 -0.22 -2.78
CA TYR A 56 -13.29 -0.46 -2.52
C TYR A 56 -14.05 0.84 -2.23
N GLU A 57 -13.44 1.79 -1.53
CA GLU A 57 -13.99 3.15 -1.33
C GLU A 57 -14.34 3.78 -2.69
N ALA A 58 -13.43 3.72 -3.66
CA ALA A 58 -13.67 4.26 -5.00
C ALA A 58 -14.82 3.57 -5.76
N GLN A 59 -15.12 2.30 -5.44
CA GLN A 59 -16.26 1.57 -6.02
C GLN A 59 -17.57 1.86 -5.27
N TYR A 60 -17.48 2.31 -4.03
CA TYR A 60 -18.58 2.31 -3.08
C TYR A 60 -19.18 3.70 -2.92
N THR A 61 -18.32 4.69 -2.72
CA THR A 61 -18.69 6.05 -2.33
C THR A 61 -18.00 7.10 -3.20
N GLY A 62 -16.74 6.86 -3.59
CA GLY A 62 -15.98 7.81 -4.42
C GLY A 62 -15.63 9.13 -3.73
N LEU A 63 -15.56 9.12 -2.39
CA LEU A 63 -15.13 10.23 -1.52
C LEU A 63 -13.69 10.63 -1.79
N VAL A 64 -12.79 9.66 -2.05
CA VAL A 64 -11.42 9.97 -2.42
C VAL A 64 -11.36 10.29 -3.91
N ASP A 65 -10.93 11.50 -4.25
CA ASP A 65 -10.82 11.91 -5.63
C ASP A 65 -9.75 11.08 -6.37
N ARG A 66 -9.83 11.08 -7.71
CA ARG A 66 -8.98 10.25 -8.56
C ARG A 66 -7.49 10.60 -8.45
N GLN A 67 -7.15 11.88 -8.30
CA GLN A 67 -5.77 12.35 -8.22
C GLN A 67 -5.16 11.96 -6.87
N SER A 68 -5.87 12.21 -5.76
CA SER A 68 -5.41 11.76 -4.43
C SER A 68 -5.21 10.24 -4.40
N ARG A 69 -6.17 9.47 -4.94
CA ARG A 69 -6.03 8.01 -5.01
C ARG A 69 -4.79 7.60 -5.82
N LEU A 70 -4.50 8.24 -6.95
CA LEU A 70 -3.31 7.95 -7.74
C LEU A 70 -2.01 8.24 -6.97
N VAL A 71 -1.95 9.36 -6.25
CA VAL A 71 -0.80 9.73 -5.42
C VAL A 71 -0.59 8.72 -4.29
N PHE A 72 -1.65 8.32 -3.61
CA PHE A 72 -1.58 7.33 -2.55
C PHE A 72 -1.23 5.94 -3.07
N THR A 73 -1.87 5.46 -4.15
CA THR A 73 -1.61 4.09 -4.62
C THR A 73 -0.28 3.99 -5.37
N THR A 74 -0.08 4.80 -6.41
CA THR A 74 1.10 4.72 -7.29
C THR A 74 2.34 5.36 -6.67
N GLY A 75 2.19 6.41 -5.89
CA GLY A 75 3.31 7.03 -5.18
C GLY A 75 3.59 6.33 -3.86
N PHE A 76 2.77 6.64 -2.87
CA PHE A 76 3.03 6.29 -1.47
C PHE A 76 3.03 4.78 -1.21
N LEU A 77 1.95 4.07 -1.50
CA LEU A 77 1.81 2.65 -1.20
C LEU A 77 2.78 1.78 -2.02
N SER A 78 3.01 2.10 -3.29
CA SER A 78 4.00 1.39 -4.11
C SER A 78 5.44 1.54 -3.59
N SER A 79 5.74 2.63 -2.88
CA SER A 79 7.10 2.86 -2.33
C SER A 79 7.22 2.43 -0.86
N LEU A 80 6.11 2.46 -0.11
CA LEU A 80 5.99 1.94 1.25
C LEU A 80 6.07 0.41 1.28
N THR A 81 5.37 -0.27 0.37
CA THR A 81 5.44 -1.72 0.24
C THR A 81 6.67 -2.13 -0.57
N THR A 82 7.15 -3.36 -0.37
CA THR A 82 8.30 -3.87 -1.11
C THR A 82 8.18 -5.37 -1.38
N TYR A 83 8.10 -5.72 -2.67
CA TYR A 83 8.21 -7.11 -3.11
C TYR A 83 9.66 -7.59 -3.08
N SER A 84 10.62 -6.72 -3.44
CA SER A 84 12.03 -7.10 -3.45
C SER A 84 12.56 -7.40 -2.06
N GLY A 85 12.22 -6.60 -1.04
CA GLY A 85 12.58 -6.90 0.35
C GLY A 85 11.98 -8.22 0.83
N PHE A 86 10.71 -8.46 0.51
CA PHE A 86 10.04 -9.74 0.78
C PHE A 86 10.76 -10.93 0.11
N ALA A 87 11.12 -10.80 -1.16
CA ALA A 87 11.78 -11.86 -1.92
C ALA A 87 13.21 -12.14 -1.42
N LEU A 88 13.95 -11.08 -1.06
CA LEU A 88 15.27 -11.22 -0.45
C LEU A 88 15.18 -11.90 0.93
N GLY A 89 14.23 -11.51 1.78
CA GLY A 89 14.03 -12.16 3.07
C GLY A 89 13.73 -13.67 2.95
N ILE A 90 13.04 -14.11 1.88
CA ILE A 90 12.88 -15.54 1.58
C ILE A 90 14.20 -16.17 1.14
N ALA A 91 14.93 -15.52 0.22
CA ALA A 91 16.17 -16.04 -0.31
C ALA A 91 17.27 -16.17 0.75
N GLU A 92 17.25 -15.30 1.76
CA GLU A 92 18.21 -15.25 2.86
C GLU A 92 17.72 -16.02 4.11
N ALA A 93 16.51 -16.61 4.05
CA ALA A 93 15.95 -17.35 5.16
C ALA A 93 16.85 -18.54 5.57
N GLY A 94 17.26 -18.58 6.84
CA GLY A 94 18.15 -19.62 7.36
C GLY A 94 17.55 -21.03 7.43
N SER A 95 16.26 -21.19 7.13
CA SER A 95 15.61 -22.51 7.01
C SER A 95 14.35 -22.43 6.13
N LEU A 96 13.94 -23.60 5.61
CA LEU A 96 12.68 -23.72 4.85
C LEU A 96 11.46 -23.28 5.68
N ALA A 97 11.44 -23.57 6.99
CA ALA A 97 10.34 -23.18 7.86
C ALA A 97 10.20 -21.64 7.94
N VAL A 98 11.32 -20.91 8.04
CA VAL A 98 11.33 -19.44 8.05
C VAL A 98 10.89 -18.88 6.71
N ALA A 99 11.41 -19.42 5.60
CA ALA A 99 10.98 -19.03 4.26
C ALA A 99 9.46 -19.16 4.06
N LEU A 100 8.90 -20.31 4.47
CA LEU A 100 7.45 -20.56 4.41
C LEU A 100 6.67 -19.61 5.31
N ALA A 101 7.18 -19.28 6.50
CA ALA A 101 6.55 -18.31 7.39
C ALA A 101 6.50 -16.90 6.78
N ILE A 102 7.57 -16.46 6.10
CA ILE A 102 7.61 -15.16 5.40
C ILE A 102 6.57 -15.12 4.26
N VAL A 103 6.50 -16.19 3.45
CA VAL A 103 5.50 -16.34 2.37
C VAL A 103 4.09 -16.31 2.94
N ALA A 104 3.80 -17.19 3.91
CA ALA A 104 2.48 -17.31 4.50
C ALA A 104 2.04 -16.03 5.22
N GLY A 105 2.98 -15.35 5.91
CA GLY A 105 2.75 -14.07 6.55
C GLY A 105 2.35 -13.00 5.54
N ASN A 106 3.16 -12.79 4.49
CA ASN A 106 2.89 -11.73 3.51
C ASN A 106 1.58 -11.98 2.73
N TYR A 107 1.36 -13.19 2.23
CA TYR A 107 0.13 -13.48 1.48
C TYR A 107 -1.10 -13.58 2.38
N GLY A 108 -0.99 -14.31 3.50
CA GLY A 108 -2.10 -14.52 4.43
C GLY A 108 -2.53 -13.22 5.08
N LEU A 109 -1.62 -12.52 5.76
CA LEU A 109 -1.95 -11.26 6.45
C LEU A 109 -2.20 -10.14 5.44
N GLY A 110 -1.53 -10.12 4.29
CA GLY A 110 -1.80 -9.14 3.23
C GLY A 110 -3.23 -9.27 2.70
N PHE A 111 -3.68 -10.50 2.43
CA PHE A 111 -5.06 -10.76 2.00
C PHE A 111 -6.08 -10.40 3.07
N VAL A 112 -5.83 -10.77 4.34
CA VAL A 112 -6.65 -10.33 5.48
C VAL A 112 -6.70 -8.80 5.54
N GLY A 113 -5.56 -8.12 5.36
CA GLY A 113 -5.49 -6.67 5.28
C GLY A 113 -6.41 -6.10 4.21
N VAL A 114 -6.36 -6.62 2.98
CA VAL A 114 -7.27 -6.20 1.89
C VAL A 114 -8.74 -6.36 2.29
N LEU A 115 -9.11 -7.50 2.90
CA LEU A 115 -10.48 -7.74 3.36
C LEU A 115 -10.90 -6.76 4.47
N LEU A 116 -10.02 -6.46 5.41
CA LEU A 116 -10.28 -5.45 6.44
C LEU A 116 -10.47 -4.07 5.83
N GLY A 117 -9.61 -3.67 4.87
CA GLY A 117 -9.76 -2.42 4.13
C GLY A 117 -11.10 -2.34 3.40
N ARG A 118 -11.52 -3.43 2.75
CA ARG A 118 -12.85 -3.54 2.12
C ARG A 118 -13.99 -3.36 3.13
N LEU A 119 -13.91 -4.02 4.28
CA LEU A 119 -14.94 -3.94 5.32
C LEU A 119 -15.08 -2.50 5.84
N VAL A 120 -13.95 -1.81 6.06
CA VAL A 120 -13.94 -0.40 6.47
C VAL A 120 -14.57 0.48 5.40
N ALA A 121 -14.18 0.33 4.13
CA ALA A 121 -14.80 1.06 3.03
C ALA A 121 -16.32 0.77 2.93
N GLY A 122 -16.73 -0.47 3.20
CA GLY A 122 -18.15 -0.88 3.21
C GLY A 122 -18.98 -0.16 4.26
N ARG A 123 -18.40 0.25 5.40
CA ARG A 123 -19.12 1.03 6.43
C ARG A 123 -19.48 2.43 5.96
N LEU A 124 -18.70 3.00 5.03
CA LEU A 124 -18.99 4.30 4.44
C LEU A 124 -20.17 4.26 3.46
N ARG A 125 -20.63 3.07 3.04
CA ARG A 125 -21.85 2.92 2.22
C ARG A 125 -23.14 3.23 2.97
N GLY A 126 -23.10 3.30 4.30
CA GLY A 126 -24.28 3.38 5.15
C GLY A 126 -24.51 4.74 5.79
N GLU A 127 -24.83 5.76 4.98
CA GLU A 127 -25.73 6.84 5.40
C GLU A 127 -26.74 7.09 4.26
N PRO A 128 -27.94 6.50 4.32
CA PRO A 128 -29.07 7.03 3.58
C PRO A 128 -29.47 8.36 4.25
N SER A 129 -29.10 9.48 3.62
CA SER A 129 -29.71 10.80 3.85
C SER A 129 -31.10 10.87 3.23
#